data_AF-A0A2N0M2V0-F1
#
_entry.id   AF-A0A2N0M2V0-F1
#
_cell.length_a   1.000
_cell.length_b   1.000
_cell.length_c   1.000
_cell.angle_alpha   90.00
_cell.angle_beta   90.00
_cell.angle_gamma   90.00
#
_symmetry.space_group_name_H-M   'P 1'
#
loop_
_entity.id
_entity.type
_entity.pdbx_description
1 polymer ?
#
loop_
_entity_poly.entity_id
_entity_poly.type
_entity_poly.pdbx_seq_one_letter_code
_entity_poly.pdbx_strand_id
1 'polypeptide(L)'
;MSWGGCSGRVHRPPPFLPGVDGFWRESLQGKLDRQLVRALDCLGETQLEIGEPQTAFESALEGIKLDPYRERTHRALMRAYVATGNRAKAVATYHEFRELLAPEVGTDPEPETEALYLEILD
;
A
#
# COMPACT_ATOMS: atom_id res chain seq x y z
N MET A 1 23.98 10.56 -30.69
CA MET A 1 24.62 11.09 -29.46
C MET A 1 23.93 12.42 -29.20
N SER A 2 23.17 12.70 -28.15
CA SER A 2 23.08 12.21 -26.78
C SER A 2 21.64 12.46 -26.32
N TRP A 3 20.94 11.47 -25.76
CA TRP A 3 19.71 11.71 -25.01
C TRP A 3 20.13 12.10 -23.59
N GLY A 4 19.94 13.38 -23.24
CA GLY A 4 20.15 13.89 -21.90
C GLY A 4 19.19 13.21 -20.92
N GLY A 5 19.75 12.56 -19.90
CA GLY A 5 19.00 11.77 -18.94
C GLY A 5 17.96 12.61 -18.18
N CYS A 6 16.71 12.19 -18.27
CA CYS A 6 15.68 12.60 -17.33
C CYS A 6 16.02 12.00 -15.96
N SER A 7 16.72 12.76 -15.12
CA SER A 7 16.83 12.47 -13.70
C SER A 7 15.42 12.57 -13.10
N GLY A 8 14.77 11.43 -12.90
CA GLY A 8 13.49 11.31 -12.20
C GLY A 8 13.65 11.82 -10.76
N ARG A 9 13.50 13.12 -10.56
CA ARG A 9 13.46 13.72 -9.24
C ARG A 9 12.13 13.29 -8.63
N VAL A 10 12.19 12.34 -7.70
CA VAL A 10 11.04 11.98 -6.85
C VAL A 10 10.65 13.25 -6.11
N HIS A 11 9.58 13.90 -6.57
CA HIS A 11 8.97 15.02 -5.86
C HIS A 11 8.33 14.43 -4.61
N ARG A 12 9.05 14.49 -3.49
CA ARG A 12 8.43 14.23 -2.19
C ARG A 12 7.47 15.39 -1.92
N PRO A 13 6.16 15.15 -1.73
CA PRO A 13 5.25 16.21 -1.36
C PRO A 13 5.71 16.87 -0.06
N PRO A 14 5.54 18.19 0.10
CA PRO A 14 5.92 18.87 1.32
C PRO A 14 5.12 18.30 2.49
N PRO A 15 5.72 18.23 3.70
CA PRO A 15 5.00 17.77 4.88
C PRO A 15 3.80 18.69 5.15
N PHE A 16 2.75 18.12 5.74
CA PHE A 16 1.54 18.86 6.11
C PHE A 16 1.88 20.14 6.89
N LEU A 17 1.43 21.32 6.45
CA LEU A 17 1.77 22.64 7.03
C LEU A 17 3.29 22.93 7.09
N PRO A 18 3.97 23.07 5.94
CA PRO A 18 5.41 23.36 5.92
C PRO A 18 5.72 24.71 6.58
N GLY A 19 6.73 24.76 7.45
CA GLY A 19 7.14 25.98 8.18
C GLY A 19 6.47 26.18 9.54
N VAL A 20 5.60 25.26 9.96
CA VAL A 20 5.02 25.20 11.30
C VAL A 20 5.68 24.06 12.06
N ASP A 21 6.34 24.29 13.18
CA ASP A 21 7.00 23.21 13.94
C ASP A 21 6.32 22.95 15.29
N GLY A 22 6.44 21.71 15.79
CA GLY A 22 6.01 21.33 17.14
C GLY A 22 5.17 20.06 17.22
N PHE A 23 5.16 19.44 18.40
CA PHE A 23 4.50 18.16 18.69
C PHE A 23 3.01 18.09 18.32
N TRP A 24 2.29 19.22 18.34
CA TRP A 24 0.87 19.27 17.97
C TRP A 24 0.65 19.03 16.47
N ARG A 25 1.57 19.51 15.61
CA ARG A 25 1.54 19.29 14.17
C ARG A 25 1.82 17.84 13.86
N GLU A 26 2.87 17.27 14.44
CA GLU A 26 3.22 15.85 14.28
C GLU A 26 2.07 14.95 14.72
N SER A 27 1.45 15.27 15.86
CA SER A 27 0.29 14.53 16.38
C SER A 27 -0.92 14.63 15.45
N LEU A 28 -1.18 15.80 14.86
CA LEU A 28 -2.28 16.01 13.92
C LEU A 28 -2.01 15.29 12.60
N GLN A 29 -0.80 15.41 12.06
CA GLN A 29 -0.38 14.72 10.85
C GLN A 29 -0.53 13.20 11.01
N GLY A 30 -0.02 12.62 12.11
CA GLY A 30 -0.19 11.19 12.38
C GLY A 30 -1.65 10.77 12.56
N LYS A 31 -2.53 11.66 13.07
CA LYS A 31 -3.99 11.39 13.11
C LYS A 31 -4.59 11.37 11.69
N LEU A 32 -4.22 12.32 10.85
CA LEU A 32 -4.69 12.41 9.46
C LEU A 32 -4.18 11.22 8.64
N ASP A 33 -2.91 10.84 8.76
CA ASP A 33 -2.33 9.69 8.05
C ASP A 33 -3.08 8.40 8.42
N ARG A 34 -3.37 8.19 9.71
CA ARG A 34 -4.18 7.04 10.19
C ARG A 34 -5.63 7.04 9.71
N GLN A 35 -6.21 8.21 9.41
CA GLN A 35 -7.55 8.31 8.84
C GLN A 35 -7.52 8.08 7.32
N LEU A 36 -6.53 8.66 6.66
CA LEU A 36 -6.34 8.53 5.22
C LEU A 36 -6.08 7.08 4.83
N VAL A 37 -5.20 6.36 5.53
CA VAL A 37 -4.94 4.95 5.23
C VAL A 37 -6.21 4.10 5.39
N ARG A 38 -7.05 4.38 6.39
CA ARG A 38 -8.36 3.71 6.56
C ARG A 38 -9.31 4.01 5.42
N ALA A 39 -9.34 5.26 4.95
CA ALA A 39 -10.16 5.65 3.82
C ALA A 39 -9.68 4.98 2.52
N LEU A 40 -8.37 4.88 2.32
CA LEU A 40 -7.77 4.22 1.16
C LEU A 40 -8.07 2.72 1.12
N ASP A 41 -8.08 2.02 2.26
CA ASP A 41 -8.51 0.62 2.31
C ASP A 41 -9.97 0.45 1.88
N CYS A 42 -10.87 1.24 2.46
CA CYS A 42 -12.29 1.17 2.10
C CYS A 42 -12.49 1.51 0.62
N LEU A 43 -11.79 2.54 0.13
CA LEU A 43 -11.85 2.94 -1.27
C LEU A 43 -11.34 1.84 -2.20
N GLY A 44 -10.20 1.23 -1.89
CA GLY A 44 -9.62 0.15 -2.68
C GLY A 44 -10.53 -1.07 -2.75
N GLU A 45 -11.17 -1.44 -1.65
CA GLU A 45 -12.16 -2.52 -1.63
C GLU A 45 -13.39 -2.19 -2.47
N THR A 46 -13.98 -1.00 -2.29
CA THR A 46 -15.11 -0.57 -3.12
C THR A 46 -14.75 -0.52 -4.60
N GLN A 47 -13.54 -0.06 -4.94
CA GLN A 47 -13.04 -0.05 -6.32
C GLN A 47 -12.94 -1.47 -6.91
N LEU A 48 -12.48 -2.45 -6.13
CA LEU A 48 -12.48 -3.86 -6.57
C LEU A 48 -13.91 -4.38 -6.78
N GLU A 49 -14.84 -4.07 -5.89
CA GLU A 49 -16.24 -4.49 -5.97
C GLU A 49 -16.96 -3.93 -7.22
N ILE A 50 -16.65 -2.69 -7.61
CA ILE A 50 -17.23 -2.06 -8.81
C ILE A 50 -16.47 -2.38 -10.11
N GLY A 51 -15.43 -3.22 -10.05
CA GLY A 51 -14.69 -3.66 -11.24
C GLY A 51 -13.63 -2.66 -11.74
N GLU A 52 -13.07 -1.85 -10.85
CA GLU A 52 -12.05 -0.83 -11.13
C GLU A 52 -10.69 -1.18 -10.49
N PRO A 53 -10.03 -2.30 -10.87
CA PRO A 53 -8.87 -2.81 -10.15
C PRO A 53 -7.61 -1.95 -10.32
N GLN A 54 -7.48 -1.18 -11.40
CA GLN A 54 -6.37 -0.23 -11.58
C GLN A 54 -6.43 0.90 -10.54
N THR A 55 -7.62 1.41 -10.24
CA THR A 55 -7.81 2.46 -9.24
C THR A 55 -7.61 1.91 -7.82
N ALA A 56 -8.02 0.65 -7.59
CA ALA A 56 -7.74 -0.06 -6.35
C ALA A 56 -6.24 -0.24 -6.11
N PHE A 57 -5.49 -0.57 -7.17
CA PHE A 57 -4.03 -0.66 -7.14
C PHE A 57 -3.39 0.67 -6.70
N GLU A 58 -3.81 1.80 -7.28
CA GLU A 58 -3.30 3.12 -6.90
C GLU A 58 -3.57 3.46 -5.43
N SER A 59 -4.80 3.16 -4.97
CA SER A 59 -5.21 3.41 -3.59
C SER A 59 -4.42 2.56 -2.59
N ALA A 60 -4.18 1.28 -2.93
CA ALA A 60 -3.38 0.38 -2.11
C ALA A 60 -1.90 0.81 -2.06
N LEU A 61 -1.31 1.23 -3.18
CA LEU A 61 0.06 1.76 -3.18
C LEU A 61 0.21 3.01 -2.31
N GLU A 62 -0.77 3.91 -2.34
CA GLU A 62 -0.74 5.08 -1.47
C GLU A 62 -0.90 4.69 0.00
N GLY A 63 -1.75 3.70 0.30
CA GLY A 63 -1.90 3.17 1.65
C GLY A 63 -0.60 2.58 2.20
N ILE A 64 0.13 1.80 1.38
CA ILE A 64 1.42 1.20 1.76
C ILE A 64 2.48 2.26 2.06
N LYS A 65 2.48 3.39 1.35
CA LYS A 65 3.40 4.49 1.65
C LYS A 65 3.13 5.14 3.01
N LEU A 66 1.87 5.15 3.45
CA LEU A 66 1.46 5.73 4.73
C LEU A 66 1.66 4.75 5.89
N ASP A 67 1.34 3.48 5.68
CA ASP A 67 1.49 2.41 6.68
C ASP A 67 1.89 1.09 6.01
N PRO A 68 3.21 0.80 5.91
CA PRO A 68 3.71 -0.41 5.27
C PRO A 68 3.29 -1.72 5.95
N TYR A 69 2.93 -1.68 7.23
CA TYR A 69 2.61 -2.88 8.03
C TYR A 69 1.13 -3.25 7.97
N ARG A 70 0.32 -2.54 7.18
CA ARG A 70 -1.12 -2.71 7.15
C ARG A 70 -1.54 -3.83 6.20
N GLU A 71 -1.80 -5.01 6.77
CA GLU A 71 -2.18 -6.25 6.05
C GLU A 71 -3.32 -6.05 5.04
N ARG A 72 -4.37 -5.32 5.45
CA ARG A 72 -5.55 -5.06 4.64
C ARG A 72 -5.20 -4.34 3.33
N THR A 73 -4.25 -3.40 3.38
CA THR A 73 -3.78 -2.67 2.21
C THR A 73 -3.01 -3.59 1.24
N HIS A 74 -2.18 -4.49 1.77
CA HIS A 74 -1.50 -5.52 0.96
C HIS A 74 -2.49 -6.50 0.33
N ARG A 75 -3.52 -6.95 1.05
CA ARG A 75 -4.59 -7.79 0.49
C ARG A 75 -5.32 -7.10 -0.67
N ALA A 76 -5.61 -5.80 -0.56
CA ALA A 76 -6.21 -5.04 -1.66
C ALA A 76 -5.29 -4.98 -2.89
N LEU A 77 -3.98 -4.78 -2.68
CA LEU A 77 -2.98 -4.80 -3.76
C LEU A 77 -2.91 -6.17 -4.45
N MET A 78 -2.88 -7.26 -3.67
CA MET A 78 -2.88 -8.63 -4.18
C MET A 78 -4.13 -8.89 -5.04
N ARG A 79 -5.32 -8.53 -4.55
CA ARG A 79 -6.58 -8.68 -5.31
C ARG A 79 -6.60 -7.84 -6.59
N ALA A 80 -6.08 -6.62 -6.55
CA ALA A 80 -5.97 -5.76 -7.73
C ALA A 80 -5.06 -6.38 -8.81
N TYR A 81 -3.94 -6.99 -8.40
CA TYR A 81 -3.08 -7.72 -9.33
C TYR A 81 -3.76 -8.95 -9.93
N VAL A 82 -4.51 -9.72 -9.13
CA VAL A 82 -5.27 -10.88 -9.64
C VAL A 82 -6.34 -10.43 -10.63
N ALA A 83 -7.11 -9.39 -10.30
CA ALA A 83 -8.18 -8.86 -11.15
C ALA A 83 -7.66 -8.30 -12.49
N THR A 84 -6.40 -7.87 -12.54
CA THR A 84 -5.71 -7.44 -13.77
C THR A 84 -4.96 -8.57 -14.50
N GLY A 85 -5.08 -9.81 -14.02
CA GLY A 85 -4.46 -11.00 -14.63
C GLY A 85 -2.99 -11.22 -14.25
N ASN A 86 -2.46 -10.50 -13.25
CA ASN A 86 -1.07 -10.57 -12.84
C ASN A 86 -0.87 -11.35 -11.53
N ARG A 87 -1.19 -12.64 -11.54
CA ARG A 87 -1.04 -13.52 -10.36
C ARG A 87 0.39 -13.57 -9.82
N ALA A 88 1.39 -13.53 -10.70
CA ALA A 88 2.80 -13.53 -10.30
C ALA A 88 3.16 -12.33 -9.41
N LYS A 89 2.67 -11.13 -9.74
CA LYS A 89 2.86 -9.95 -8.89
C LYS A 89 2.08 -10.04 -7.59
N ALA A 90 0.87 -10.61 -7.59
CA ALA A 90 0.12 -10.81 -6.36
C ALA A 90 0.86 -11.73 -5.38
N VAL A 91 1.44 -12.83 -5.87
CA VAL A 91 2.30 -13.73 -5.09
C VAL A 91 3.56 -13.00 -4.60
N ALA A 92 4.21 -12.22 -5.45
CA ALA A 92 5.39 -11.44 -5.05
C ALA A 92 5.07 -10.46 -3.91
N THR A 93 3.93 -9.75 -3.99
CA THR A 93 3.48 -8.84 -2.93
C THR A 93 3.30 -9.54 -1.58
N TYR A 94 2.76 -10.76 -1.55
CA TYR A 94 2.66 -11.54 -0.32
C TYR A 94 4.04 -11.84 0.28
N HIS A 95 4.99 -12.29 -0.55
CA HIS A 95 6.34 -12.60 -0.08
C HIS A 95 7.08 -11.34 0.42
N GLU A 96 6.99 -10.24 -0.31
CA GLU A 96 7.55 -8.94 0.10
C GLU A 96 6.95 -8.48 1.45
N PHE A 97 5.64 -8.65 1.64
CA PHE A 97 4.99 -8.30 2.90
C PHE A 97 5.42 -9.21 4.06
N ARG A 98 5.52 -10.52 3.82
CA ARG A 98 6.00 -11.47 4.82
C ARG A 98 7.46 -11.19 5.22
N GLU A 99 8.31 -10.83 4.27
CA GLU A 99 9.68 -10.40 4.52
C GLU A 99 9.75 -9.09 5.30
N LEU A 100 8.79 -8.17 5.11
CA LEU A 100 8.69 -6.94 5.89
C LEU A 100 8.30 -7.21 7.36
N LEU A 101 7.43 -8.18 7.63
CA LEU A 101 7.00 -8.50 9.01
C LEU A 101 8.08 -9.23 9.83
N ALA A 102 8.88 -10.08 9.18
CA ALA A 102 9.82 -10.96 9.87
C ALA A 102 10.88 -10.25 10.73
N PRO A 103 11.51 -9.13 10.31
CA PRO A 103 12.52 -8.43 11.10
C PRO A 103 11.95 -7.55 12.21
N GLU A 104 10.74 -7.01 12.02
CA GLU A 104 10.21 -5.91 12.82
C GLU A 104 9.17 -6.35 13.85
N VAL A 105 8.40 -7.40 13.55
CA VAL A 105 7.28 -7.85 14.41
C VAL A 105 7.47 -9.31 14.84
N GLY A 106 8.20 -10.11 14.08
CA GLY A 106 8.41 -11.54 14.38
C GLY A 106 7.12 -12.37 14.31
N THR A 107 6.11 -11.86 13.60
CA THR A 107 4.80 -12.48 13.42
C THR A 107 4.58 -12.86 11.96
N ASP A 108 3.95 -14.00 11.74
CA ASP A 108 3.44 -14.39 10.42
C ASP A 108 2.24 -13.50 10.01
N PRO A 109 1.91 -13.40 8.71
CA PRO A 109 0.74 -12.67 8.23
C PRO A 109 -0.57 -13.17 8.87
N GLU A 110 -1.59 -12.30 8.91
CA GLU A 110 -2.94 -12.68 9.36
C GLU A 110 -3.51 -13.86 8.55
N PRO A 111 -4.35 -14.73 9.16
CA PRO A 111 -4.97 -15.86 8.47
C PRO A 111 -5.72 -15.47 7.20
N GLU A 112 -6.34 -14.29 7.15
CA GLU A 112 -7.03 -13.76 5.98
C GLU A 112 -6.06 -13.45 4.82
N THR A 113 -4.83 -13.05 5.13
CA THR A 113 -3.77 -12.77 4.15
C THR A 113 -3.20 -14.08 3.62
N GLU A 114 -2.97 -15.07 4.49
CA GLU A 114 -2.54 -16.41 4.09
C GLU A 114 -3.60 -17.11 3.22
N ALA A 115 -4.87 -17.02 3.59
CA ALA A 115 -5.97 -17.60 2.82
C ALA A 115 -6.05 -17.03 1.40
N LEU A 116 -5.90 -15.71 1.26
CA LEU A 116 -5.86 -15.05 -0.05
C LEU A 116 -4.64 -15.53 -0.86
N TYR A 117 -3.47 -15.67 -0.23
CA TYR A 117 -2.29 -16.20 -0.92
C TYR A 117 -2.53 -17.61 -1.48
N LEU A 118 -3.13 -18.50 -0.68
CA LEU A 118 -3.46 -19.86 -1.12
C LEU A 118 -4.48 -19.87 -2.27
N GLU A 119 -5.52 -19.04 -2.20
CA GLU A 119 -6.49 -18.86 -3.29
C GLU A 119 -5.81 -18.42 -4.60
N ILE A 120 -4.74 -17.63 -4.52
CA ILE A 120 -3.97 -17.16 -5.68
C ILE A 120 -3.02 -18.23 -6.23
N LEU A 121 -2.76 -19.32 -5.50
CA LEU A 121 -1.95 -20.43 -5.98
C LEU A 121 -2.80 -21.51 -6.68
N ASP A 122 -4.06 -21.66 -6.29
CA ASP A 122 -5.03 -22.62 -6.85
C ASP A 122 -5.51 -22.25 -8.26
#